data_AF-A0A965PKR4-F1
#
_entry.id   AF-A0A965PKR4-F1
#
_cell.length_a   1.000
_cell.length_b   1.000
_cell.length_c   1.000
_cell.angle_alpha   90.00
_cell.angle_beta   90.00
_cell.angle_gamma   90.00
#
_symmetry.space_group_name_H-M   'P 1'
#
loop_
_entity.id
_entity.type
_entity.pdbx_description
1 polymer ?
#
loop_
_entity_poly.entity_id
_entity_poly.type
_entity_poly.pdbx_seq_one_letter_code
_entity_poly.pdbx_strand_id
1 'polypeptide(L)'
;MRKPTTFTTLDDTKFSVPVNYLTVKRVRELCNGVNLLEIVGPGEQLAPFIADDVKVLEVICAVVRPQLRELDWSDEQFFSQCDGEVLAAAMNCLIDEVTNFFPEPRKGLVAKVIAKVRAAQAERDRRIVQQVSRAIEQVDFGSALPTLGNTGSTSPASSASSRGRSRSASSRGLPADGSTKTGCTRAR
;
A
#
# COMPACT_ATOMS: atom_id res chain seq x y z
N MET A 1 -3.82 36.90 9.02
CA MET A 1 -3.53 35.47 9.23
C MET A 1 -4.26 34.69 8.14
N ARG A 2 -3.55 33.83 7.39
CA ARG A 2 -4.18 33.05 6.31
C ARG A 2 -5.02 31.92 6.92
N LYS A 3 -6.17 31.64 6.30
CA LYS A 3 -6.99 30.48 6.66
C LYS A 3 -6.45 29.23 5.95
N PRO A 4 -6.08 28.17 6.68
CA PRO A 4 -5.73 26.87 6.09
C PRO A 4 -6.91 26.26 5.33
N THR A 5 -6.63 25.48 4.29
CA THR A 5 -7.64 24.72 3.55
C THR A 5 -8.27 23.64 4.45
N THR A 6 -9.52 23.28 4.15
CA THR A 6 -10.32 22.39 4.98
C THR A 6 -11.07 21.36 4.14
N PHE A 7 -11.23 20.15 4.66
CA PHE A 7 -12.08 19.11 4.10
C PHE A 7 -13.08 18.63 5.15
N THR A 8 -14.06 17.83 4.72
CA THR A 8 -15.14 17.31 5.56
C THR A 8 -15.15 15.79 5.47
N THR A 9 -15.35 15.11 6.60
CA THR A 9 -15.49 13.65 6.70
C THR A 9 -16.96 13.21 6.51
N LEU A 10 -17.20 11.90 6.49
CA LEU A 10 -18.54 11.32 6.26
C LEU A 10 -19.60 11.74 7.28
N ASP A 11 -19.19 12.06 8.51
CA ASP A 11 -20.04 12.53 9.60
C ASP A 11 -20.21 14.07 9.62
N ASP A 12 -19.87 14.74 8.51
CA ASP A 12 -19.86 16.19 8.37
C ASP A 12 -18.87 16.92 9.30
N THR A 13 -17.94 16.20 9.94
CA THR A 13 -16.87 16.82 10.75
C THR A 13 -15.84 17.48 9.85
N LYS A 14 -15.50 18.74 10.17
CA LYS A 14 -14.62 19.57 9.35
C LYS A 14 -13.20 19.60 9.91
N PHE A 15 -12.23 19.22 9.10
CA PHE A 15 -10.81 19.24 9.45
C PHE A 15 -10.07 20.31 8.67
N SER A 16 -9.13 20.97 9.36
CA SER A 16 -8.19 21.91 8.76
C SER A 16 -6.84 21.25 8.50
N VAL A 17 -6.20 21.60 7.39
CA VAL A 17 -4.90 21.02 6.98
C VAL A 17 -3.79 22.08 7.07
N PRO A 18 -3.36 22.52 8.26
CA PRO A 18 -2.29 23.51 8.37
C PRO A 18 -0.92 22.87 8.09
N VAL A 19 -0.20 23.39 7.08
CA VAL A 19 1.18 22.99 6.80
C VAL A 19 2.15 24.03 7.37
N ASN A 20 2.82 23.67 8.45
CA ASN A 20 3.90 24.45 9.07
C ASN A 20 5.06 23.52 9.47
N TYR A 21 6.15 24.08 10.01
CA TYR A 21 7.32 23.28 10.42
C TYR A 21 7.00 22.21 11.47
N LEU A 22 6.05 22.46 12.38
CA LEU A 22 5.63 21.48 13.37
C LEU A 22 4.88 20.32 12.71
N THR A 23 4.01 20.60 11.74
CA THR A 23 3.33 19.58 10.93
C THR A 23 4.35 18.73 10.17
N VAL A 24 5.33 19.35 9.51
CA VAL A 24 6.39 18.63 8.77
C VAL A 24 7.20 17.73 9.70
N LYS A 25 7.59 18.23 10.88
CA LYS A 25 8.29 17.43 11.89
C LYS A 25 7.45 16.23 12.32
N ARG A 26 6.17 16.44 12.63
CA ARG A 26 5.27 15.39 13.10
C ARG A 26 5.05 14.31 12.04
N VAL A 27 4.82 14.70 10.79
CA VAL A 27 4.66 13.73 9.69
C VAL A 27 5.92 12.89 9.52
N ARG A 28 7.10 13.51 9.60
CA ARG A 28 8.37 12.77 9.53
C ARG A 28 8.52 11.75 10.66
N GLU A 29 8.13 12.12 11.88
CA GLU A 29 8.21 11.26 13.06
C GLU A 29 7.18 10.12 13.04
N LEU A 30 5.96 10.38 12.56
CA LEU A 30 4.87 9.41 12.60
C LEU A 30 4.79 8.50 11.36
N CYS A 31 5.19 9.00 10.19
CA CYS A 31 4.99 8.32 8.91
C CYS A 31 6.33 7.85 8.34
N ASN A 32 7.11 7.10 9.13
CA ASN A 32 8.35 6.43 8.69
C ASN A 32 9.35 7.32 7.92
N GLY A 33 9.49 8.59 8.30
CA GLY A 33 10.44 9.50 7.66
C GLY A 33 9.92 10.26 6.43
N VAL A 34 8.63 10.14 6.10
CA VAL A 34 8.02 10.89 4.99
C VAL A 34 8.29 12.39 5.14
N ASN A 35 8.86 12.98 4.09
CA ASN A 35 9.17 14.40 4.04
C ASN A 35 8.27 15.13 3.04
N LEU A 36 7.25 15.83 3.56
CA LEU A 36 6.31 16.63 2.75
C LEU A 36 6.98 17.68 1.85
N LEU A 37 8.18 18.13 2.20
CA LEU A 37 8.88 19.20 1.49
C LEU A 37 9.82 18.68 0.38
N GLU A 38 10.07 17.37 0.33
CA GLU A 38 10.91 16.75 -0.71
C GLU A 38 10.07 16.40 -1.95
N ILE A 39 9.56 17.43 -2.61
CA ILE A 39 8.70 17.31 -3.80
C ILE A 39 9.55 17.22 -5.09
N VAL A 40 10.74 17.82 -5.08
CA VAL A 40 11.63 17.98 -6.26
C VAL A 40 13.08 17.63 -5.92
N GLY A 41 13.30 16.83 -4.87
CA GLY A 41 14.63 16.38 -4.47
C GLY A 41 15.02 15.04 -5.12
N PRO A 42 16.31 14.65 -5.09
CA PRO A 42 16.76 13.30 -5.48
C PRO A 42 16.21 12.19 -4.56
N GLY A 43 15.53 12.55 -3.47
CA GLY A 43 14.68 11.66 -2.68
C GLY A 43 13.32 11.48 -3.34
N GLU A 44 13.18 10.44 -4.13
CA GLU A 44 12.00 10.04 -4.91
C GLU A 44 10.84 9.55 -4.03
N GLN A 45 10.32 10.38 -3.11
CA GLN A 45 9.40 9.89 -2.08
C GLN A 45 7.96 10.38 -2.21
N LEU A 46 7.71 11.57 -2.78
CA LEU A 46 6.32 12.08 -2.85
C LEU A 46 5.49 11.35 -3.92
N ALA A 47 6.07 11.06 -5.08
CA ALA A 47 5.35 10.39 -6.17
C ALA A 47 4.85 8.97 -5.79
N PRO A 48 5.68 8.07 -5.22
CA PRO A 48 5.19 6.76 -4.77
C PRO A 48 4.27 6.87 -3.55
N PHE A 49 4.41 7.91 -2.72
CA PHE A 49 3.49 8.19 -1.62
C PHE A 49 2.08 8.55 -2.12
N ILE A 50 1.98 9.41 -3.14
CA ILE A 50 0.68 9.80 -3.73
C ILE A 50 -0.07 8.61 -4.35
N ALA A 51 0.63 7.54 -4.73
CA ALA A 51 0.02 6.36 -5.33
C ALA A 51 -0.59 5.37 -4.32
N ASP A 52 -0.35 5.55 -3.01
CA ASP A 52 -0.84 4.66 -1.95
C ASP A 52 -1.84 5.40 -1.07
N ASP A 53 -3.12 5.19 -1.33
CA ASP A 53 -4.25 5.84 -0.66
C ASP A 53 -4.20 5.71 0.87
N VAL A 54 -3.77 4.55 1.37
CA VAL A 54 -3.67 4.29 2.82
C VAL A 54 -2.55 5.12 3.42
N LYS A 55 -1.38 5.18 2.77
CA LYS A 55 -0.29 6.06 3.22
C LYS A 55 -0.70 7.53 3.18
N VAL A 56 -1.39 7.95 2.12
CA VAL A 56 -1.87 9.34 2.02
C VAL A 56 -2.78 9.66 3.21
N LEU A 57 -3.67 8.74 3.56
CA LEU A 57 -4.55 8.88 4.71
C LEU A 57 -3.81 8.91 6.05
N GLU A 58 -2.79 8.07 6.25
CA GLU A 58 -1.92 8.10 7.44
C GLU A 58 -1.24 9.46 7.64
N VAL A 59 -0.75 10.05 6.55
CA VAL A 59 -0.13 11.39 6.60
C VAL A 59 -1.17 12.45 6.89
N ILE A 60 -2.36 12.39 6.29
CA ILE A 60 -3.45 13.32 6.61
C ILE A 60 -3.80 13.20 8.09
N CYS A 61 -3.95 11.98 8.61
CA CYS A 61 -4.17 11.72 10.03
C CYS A 61 -3.08 12.38 10.89
N ALA A 62 -1.80 12.23 10.54
CA ALA A 62 -0.70 12.89 11.23
C ALA A 62 -0.81 14.43 11.18
N VAL A 63 -1.25 15.01 10.06
CA VAL A 63 -1.45 16.47 9.93
C VAL A 63 -2.58 16.94 10.84
N VAL A 64 -3.73 16.26 10.82
CA VAL A 64 -4.92 16.65 11.60
C VAL A 64 -4.91 16.14 13.04
N ARG A 65 -3.88 15.37 13.44
CA ARG A 65 -3.76 14.75 14.76
C ARG A 65 -4.04 15.67 15.96
N PRO A 66 -3.61 16.95 15.98
CA PRO A 66 -3.99 17.86 17.06
C PRO A 66 -5.51 18.05 17.19
N GLN A 67 -6.21 18.16 16.05
CA GLN A 67 -7.68 18.30 16.02
C GLN A 67 -8.37 17.00 16.42
N LEU A 68 -7.81 15.83 16.04
CA LEU A 68 -8.34 14.53 16.51
C LEU A 68 -8.27 14.42 18.04
N ARG A 69 -7.18 14.89 18.65
CA ARG A 69 -7.05 14.90 20.11
C ARG A 69 -8.04 15.85 20.79
N GLU A 70 -8.36 16.99 20.15
CA GLU A 70 -9.37 17.93 20.67
C GLU A 70 -10.78 17.34 20.61
N LEU A 71 -11.05 16.49 19.61
CA LEU A 71 -12.33 15.78 19.42
C LEU A 71 -12.39 14.42 20.14
N ASP A 72 -11.31 14.01 20.82
CA ASP A 72 -11.13 12.68 21.41
C ASP A 72 -11.34 11.52 20.40
N TRP A 73 -10.95 11.75 19.15
CA TRP A 73 -11.02 10.73 18.10
C TRP A 73 -9.74 9.91 18.06
N SER A 74 -9.91 8.59 17.99
CA SER A 74 -8.81 7.69 17.68
C SER A 74 -8.41 7.78 16.21
N ASP A 75 -7.17 7.37 15.90
CA ASP A 75 -6.72 7.25 14.52
C ASP A 75 -7.67 6.30 13.75
N GLU A 76 -8.07 5.16 14.31
CA GLU A 76 -9.02 4.22 13.66
C GLU A 76 -10.39 4.84 13.38
N GLN A 77 -10.92 5.64 14.31
CA GLN A 77 -12.19 6.34 14.12
C GLN A 77 -12.08 7.32 12.95
N PHE A 78 -11.00 8.08 12.86
CA PHE A 78 -10.77 8.96 11.72
C PHE A 78 -10.76 8.21 10.39
N PHE A 79 -10.08 7.06 10.32
CA PHE A 79 -10.00 6.27 9.09
C PHE A 79 -11.37 5.71 8.69
N SER A 80 -12.21 5.33 9.66
CA SER A 80 -13.57 4.88 9.39
C SER A 80 -14.48 5.95 8.79
N GLN A 81 -14.16 7.23 9.02
CA GLN A 81 -14.92 8.37 8.50
C GLN A 81 -14.37 8.92 7.17
N CYS A 82 -13.40 8.22 6.56
CA CYS A 82 -12.79 8.60 5.30
C CYS A 82 -13.11 7.57 4.21
N ASP A 83 -13.80 8.02 3.16
CA ASP A 83 -13.94 7.29 1.91
C ASP A 83 -13.03 7.86 0.82
N GLY A 84 -13.15 7.36 -0.41
CA GLY A 84 -12.35 7.83 -1.55
C GLY A 84 -12.55 9.32 -1.88
N GLU A 85 -13.76 9.85 -1.67
CA GLU A 85 -14.06 11.27 -1.93
C GLU A 85 -13.47 12.17 -0.84
N VAL A 86 -13.60 11.77 0.42
CA VAL A 86 -12.97 12.45 1.57
C VAL A 86 -11.45 12.46 1.40
N LEU A 87 -10.85 11.32 1.00
CA LEU A 87 -9.43 11.22 0.75
C LEU A 87 -8.98 12.16 -0.38
N ALA A 88 -9.71 12.18 -1.51
CA ALA A 88 -9.41 13.07 -2.62
C ALA A 88 -9.48 14.54 -2.22
N ALA A 89 -10.50 14.92 -1.45
CA ALA A 89 -10.66 16.28 -0.92
C ALA A 89 -9.52 16.66 0.04
N ALA A 90 -9.16 15.78 0.96
CA ALA A 90 -8.08 15.98 1.92
C ALA A 90 -6.71 16.08 1.22
N MET A 91 -6.46 15.24 0.21
CA MET A 91 -5.26 15.28 -0.61
C MET A 91 -5.14 16.60 -1.39
N ASN A 92 -6.25 17.12 -1.92
CA ASN A 92 -6.26 18.44 -2.55
C ASN A 92 -5.88 19.55 -1.56
N CYS A 93 -6.47 19.52 -0.37
CA CYS A 93 -6.14 20.48 0.69
C CYS A 93 -4.66 20.42 1.09
N LEU A 94 -4.11 19.22 1.24
CA LEU A 94 -2.70 19.00 1.59
C LEU A 94 -1.77 19.58 0.51
N ILE A 95 -2.03 19.28 -0.76
CA ILE A 95 -1.22 19.75 -1.88
C ILE A 95 -1.22 21.28 -1.98
N ASP A 96 -2.39 21.91 -1.79
CA ASP A 96 -2.50 23.37 -1.82
C ASP A 96 -1.68 24.01 -0.70
N GLU A 97 -1.77 23.48 0.51
CA GLU A 97 -1.04 24.01 1.67
C GLU A 97 0.46 23.75 1.56
N VAL A 98 0.87 22.59 1.06
CA VAL A 98 2.27 22.28 0.74
C VAL A 98 2.83 23.23 -0.33
N THR A 99 2.07 23.52 -1.39
CA THR A 99 2.49 24.48 -2.42
C THR A 99 2.66 25.88 -1.82
N ASN A 100 1.78 26.25 -0.88
CA ASN A 100 1.79 27.55 -0.22
C ASN A 100 2.88 27.69 0.86
N PHE A 101 3.41 26.59 1.36
CA PHE A 101 4.50 26.57 2.34
C PHE A 101 5.82 27.14 1.77
N PHE A 102 6.12 26.89 0.49
CA PHE A 102 7.35 27.41 -0.13
C PHE A 102 7.25 28.92 -0.34
N PRO A 103 8.32 29.71 -0.17
CA PRO A 103 8.30 31.12 -0.57
C PRO A 103 8.36 31.27 -2.11
N GLU A 104 7.87 32.39 -2.64
CA GLU A 104 8.17 32.77 -4.04
C GLU A 104 9.69 32.96 -4.17
N PRO A 105 10.37 32.46 -5.23
CA PRO A 105 9.90 31.97 -6.54
C PRO A 105 9.68 30.45 -6.65
N ARG A 106 9.88 29.68 -5.57
CA ARG A 106 9.81 28.21 -5.62
C ARG A 106 8.38 27.68 -5.75
N LYS A 107 7.38 28.45 -5.27
CA LYS A 107 5.96 28.10 -5.41
C LYS A 107 5.58 27.76 -6.84
N GLY A 108 5.95 28.60 -7.81
CA GLY A 108 5.62 28.39 -9.22
C GLY A 108 6.24 27.12 -9.82
N LEU A 109 7.44 26.73 -9.37
CA LEU A 109 8.08 25.50 -9.81
C LEU A 109 7.41 24.26 -9.20
N VAL A 110 7.17 24.28 -7.88
CA VAL A 110 6.50 23.20 -7.15
C VAL A 110 5.08 22.97 -7.69
N ALA A 111 4.32 24.05 -7.89
CA ALA A 111 2.98 23.97 -8.46
C ALA A 111 2.98 23.31 -9.85
N LYS A 112 3.96 23.63 -10.71
CA LYS A 112 4.12 23.00 -12.04
C LYS A 112 4.46 21.52 -11.95
N VAL A 113 5.33 21.12 -11.01
CA VAL A 113 5.68 19.71 -10.81
C VAL A 113 4.46 18.91 -10.34
N ILE A 114 3.75 19.42 -9.35
CA ILE A 114 2.53 18.80 -8.82
C ILE A 114 1.47 18.66 -9.91
N ALA A 115 1.26 19.70 -10.72
CA ALA A 115 0.32 19.66 -11.83
C ALA A 115 0.68 18.55 -12.85
N LYS A 116 1.96 18.38 -13.16
CA LYS A 116 2.42 17.28 -14.03
C LYS A 116 2.21 15.90 -13.41
N VAL A 117 2.48 15.75 -12.11
CA VAL A 117 2.25 14.48 -11.39
C VAL A 117 0.77 14.11 -11.42
N ARG A 118 -0.14 15.06 -11.16
CA ARG A 118 -1.59 14.84 -11.25
C ARG A 118 -2.04 14.47 -12.66
N ALA A 119 -1.54 15.17 -13.68
CA ALA A 119 -1.88 14.86 -15.07
C ALA A 119 -1.43 13.46 -15.47
N ALA A 120 -0.23 13.05 -15.05
CA ALA A 120 0.27 11.70 -15.27
C ALA A 120 -0.57 10.65 -14.53
N GLN A 121 -1.01 10.93 -13.30
CA GLN A 121 -1.84 10.02 -12.54
C GLN A 121 -3.22 9.84 -13.17
N ALA A 122 -3.90 10.93 -13.53
CA ALA A 122 -5.21 10.88 -14.19
C ALA A 122 -5.17 10.09 -15.51
N GLU A 123 -4.07 10.17 -16.26
CA GLU A 123 -3.87 9.37 -17.47
C GLU A 123 -3.67 7.88 -17.15
N ARG A 124 -2.94 7.54 -16.07
CA ARG A 124 -2.84 6.14 -15.60
C ARG A 124 -4.19 5.60 -15.18
N ASP A 125 -4.95 6.35 -14.39
CA ASP A 125 -6.25 5.92 -13.88
C ASP A 125 -7.22 5.69 -15.04
N ARG A 126 -7.24 6.57 -16.05
CA ARG A 126 -8.01 6.38 -17.29
C ARG A 126 -7.65 5.09 -18.00
N ARG A 127 -6.35 4.76 -18.10
CA ARG A 127 -5.90 3.51 -18.75
C ARG A 127 -6.32 2.28 -17.96
N ILE A 128 -6.22 2.33 -16.63
CA ILE A 128 -6.67 1.24 -15.75
C ILE A 128 -8.17 1.02 -15.92
N VAL A 129 -8.97 2.09 -15.85
CA VAL A 129 -10.43 2.01 -16.07
C VAL A 129 -10.73 1.41 -17.44
N GLN A 130 -10.08 1.88 -18.52
CA GLN A 130 -10.27 1.33 -19.86
C GLN A 130 -9.91 -0.16 -19.97
N GLN A 131 -8.82 -0.60 -19.31
CA GLN A 131 -8.42 -2.00 -19.29
C GLN A 131 -9.41 -2.87 -18.52
N VAL A 132 -9.86 -2.40 -17.35
CA VAL A 132 -10.86 -3.09 -16.53
C VAL A 132 -12.21 -3.16 -17.25
N SER A 133 -12.66 -2.08 -17.90
CA SER A 133 -13.89 -2.08 -18.70
C SER A 133 -13.84 -3.14 -19.81
N ARG A 134 -12.74 -3.22 -20.55
CA ARG A 134 -12.56 -4.26 -21.58
C ARG A 134 -12.54 -5.68 -21.01
N ALA A 135 -11.93 -5.87 -19.84
CA ALA A 135 -11.92 -7.16 -19.17
C ALA A 135 -13.33 -7.58 -18.72
N ILE A 136 -14.12 -6.65 -18.16
CA ILE A 136 -15.51 -6.90 -17.75
C ILE A 136 -16.37 -7.28 -18.96
N GLU A 137 -16.22 -6.61 -20.10
CA GLU A 137 -16.94 -6.96 -21.34
C GLU A 137 -16.62 -8.37 -21.85
N GLN A 138 -15.43 -8.89 -21.54
CA GLN A 138 -15.00 -10.24 -21.94
C GLN A 138 -15.42 -11.33 -20.95
N VAL A 139 -15.89 -10.98 -19.74
CA VAL A 139 -16.38 -11.95 -18.76
C VAL A 139 -17.83 -12.32 -19.10
N ASP A 140 -18.00 -13.41 -19.84
CA ASP A 140 -19.31 -14.04 -20.08
C ASP A 140 -19.71 -14.90 -18.86
N PHE A 141 -20.54 -14.33 -17.98
CA PHE A 141 -21.10 -15.02 -16.81
C PHE A 141 -21.92 -16.28 -17.17
N GLY A 142 -22.33 -16.45 -18.43
CA GLY A 142 -23.04 -17.65 -18.91
C GLY A 142 -22.15 -18.90 -18.98
N SER A 143 -20.83 -18.74 -19.01
CA SER A 143 -19.88 -19.86 -19.12
C SER A 143 -19.55 -20.55 -17.78
N ALA A 144 -19.95 -19.97 -16.64
CA ALA A 144 -19.65 -20.47 -15.30
C ALA A 144 -20.73 -21.38 -14.67
N LEU A 145 -21.81 -21.70 -15.40
CA LEU A 145 -22.88 -22.61 -14.93
C LEU A 145 -23.23 -23.69 -15.97
N PRO A 146 -22.34 -24.66 -16.24
CA PRO A 146 -22.84 -26.03 -16.28
C PRO A 146 -21.78 -27.05 -15.80
N THR A 147 -21.64 -27.25 -14.49
CA THR A 147 -21.01 -28.49 -13.96
C THR A 147 -21.57 -28.88 -12.59
N LEU A 148 -22.90 -28.82 -12.42
CA LEU A 148 -23.61 -29.51 -11.32
C LEU A 148 -24.58 -30.59 -11.84
N GLY A 149 -24.40 -31.02 -13.08
CA GLY A 149 -25.31 -31.98 -13.73
C GLY A 149 -24.62 -32.87 -14.75
N ASN A 150 -23.52 -33.54 -14.40
CA ASN A 150 -23.12 -34.76 -15.11
C ASN A 150 -22.16 -35.63 -14.29
N THR A 151 -22.67 -36.29 -13.23
CA THR A 151 -22.06 -37.52 -12.71
C THR A 151 -22.30 -38.64 -13.73
N GLY A 152 -21.41 -38.76 -14.70
CA GLY A 152 -21.37 -39.88 -15.66
C GLY A 152 -20.02 -40.58 -15.55
N SER A 153 -20.02 -41.78 -14.99
CA SER A 153 -18.85 -42.63 -14.80
C SER A 153 -18.05 -42.84 -16.08
N THR A 154 -16.71 -42.88 -15.98
CA THR A 154 -15.86 -43.89 -16.62
C THR A 154 -14.41 -43.69 -16.17
N SER A 155 -13.94 -44.56 -15.29
CA SER A 155 -12.50 -44.76 -15.03
C SER A 155 -11.94 -45.75 -16.05
N PRO A 156 -10.67 -45.64 -16.46
CA PRO A 156 -9.87 -46.81 -16.79
C PRO A 156 -8.69 -46.94 -15.82
N ALA A 157 -8.64 -48.12 -15.22
CA ALA A 157 -7.55 -48.61 -14.38
C ALA A 157 -6.35 -49.07 -15.24
N SER A 158 -5.17 -48.92 -14.64
CA SER A 158 -3.84 -49.34 -15.08
C SER A 158 -3.76 -50.78 -15.63
N SER A 159 -2.85 -51.04 -16.59
CA SER A 159 -2.08 -52.31 -16.68
C SER A 159 -1.00 -52.32 -17.78
N ALA A 160 0.03 -53.14 -17.50
CA ALA A 160 1.13 -53.66 -18.35
C ALA A 160 2.50 -52.96 -18.18
N SER A 161 3.64 -53.65 -17.96
CA SER A 161 3.95 -55.05 -17.63
C SER A 161 5.44 -55.13 -17.26
N SER A 162 5.78 -55.96 -16.27
CA SER A 162 7.13 -56.28 -15.78
C SER A 162 7.93 -57.22 -16.70
N ARG A 163 9.26 -57.03 -16.78
CA ARG A 163 10.36 -58.02 -17.01
C ARG A 163 11.69 -57.25 -16.86
N GLY A 164 12.69 -57.54 -16.02
CA GLY A 164 13.03 -58.70 -15.20
C GLY A 164 14.33 -59.35 -15.70
N ARG A 165 15.52 -58.97 -15.16
CA ARG A 165 16.61 -59.88 -14.72
C ARG A 165 17.90 -59.18 -14.23
N SER A 166 18.09 -59.25 -12.91
CA SER A 166 19.22 -59.84 -12.18
C SER A 166 20.67 -59.55 -12.56
N ARG A 167 21.41 -58.94 -11.61
CA ARG A 167 22.51 -59.54 -10.79
C ARG A 167 23.12 -58.41 -9.95
N SER A 168 23.67 -58.54 -8.74
CA SER A 168 23.66 -59.50 -7.63
C SER A 168 24.84 -59.06 -6.74
N ALA A 169 24.57 -58.77 -5.45
CA ALA A 169 25.51 -58.82 -4.32
C ALA A 169 26.71 -57.84 -4.36
N SER A 170 27.32 -57.35 -3.29
CA SER A 170 27.29 -57.50 -1.82
C SER A 170 28.30 -56.42 -1.35
N SER A 171 28.37 -55.84 -0.17
CA SER A 171 27.87 -56.14 1.17
C SER A 171 28.51 -55.12 2.12
N ARG A 172 27.79 -54.74 3.19
CA ARG A 172 28.28 -54.39 4.56
C ARG A 172 29.16 -53.12 4.68
N GLY A 173 28.98 -52.24 5.66
CA GLY A 173 28.15 -52.31 6.86
C GLY A 173 28.14 -50.97 7.61
N LEU A 174 27.12 -50.82 8.45
CA LEU A 174 27.06 -49.97 9.65
C LEU A 174 27.78 -50.73 10.81
N PRO A 175 28.09 -50.15 12.01
CA PRO A 175 27.37 -49.05 12.67
C PRO A 175 28.20 -48.12 13.62
N ALA A 176 27.46 -47.35 14.44
CA ALA A 176 27.77 -46.74 15.75
C ALA A 176 28.41 -45.33 15.73
N ASP A 177 27.71 -44.28 16.20
CA ASP A 177 27.42 -43.86 17.59
C ASP A 177 28.57 -43.06 18.22
N GLY A 178 28.27 -41.90 18.81
CA GLY A 178 29.32 -41.02 19.36
C GLY A 178 28.85 -39.60 19.69
N SER A 179 28.21 -39.45 20.85
CA SER A 179 28.05 -38.19 21.57
C SER A 179 29.38 -37.48 21.86
N THR A 180 29.44 -36.15 21.75
CA THR A 180 30.35 -35.33 22.57
C THR A 180 29.70 -33.98 22.97
N LYS A 181 29.49 -33.84 24.28
CA LYS A 181 29.39 -32.55 25.00
C LYS A 181 30.80 -32.11 25.39
N THR A 182 31.11 -30.82 25.28
CA THR A 182 32.03 -30.00 26.10
C THR A 182 31.84 -28.56 25.59
N GLY A 183 31.70 -27.48 26.35
CA GLY A 183 32.11 -27.13 27.70
C GLY A 183 32.68 -25.70 27.60
N CYS A 184 31.85 -24.66 27.77
CA CYS A 184 32.32 -23.26 27.81
C CYS A 184 32.29 -22.77 29.26
N THR A 185 33.46 -22.41 29.77
CA THR A 185 33.71 -22.03 31.16
C THR A 185 34.18 -20.58 31.23
N ARG A 186 33.47 -19.80 32.06
CA ARG A 186 33.95 -18.83 33.07
C ARG A 186 34.66 -17.52 32.66
N ALA A 187 33.97 -16.43 33.06
CA ALA A 187 34.39 -15.22 33.78
C ALA A 187 35.74 -14.54 33.49
N ARG A 188 35.64 -13.23 33.24
CA ARG A 188 36.28 -12.21 34.07
C ARG A 188 35.45 -10.94 34.11
#